data_AF-A0A8S4GAF5-F1
#
_entry.id   AF-A0A8S4GAF5-F1
#
_cell.length_a   1.000
_cell.length_b   1.000
_cell.length_c   1.000
_cell.angle_alpha   90.00
_cell.angle_beta   90.00
_cell.angle_gamma   90.00
#
_symmetry.space_group_name_H-M   'P 1'
#
loop_
_entity.id
_entity.type
_entity.pdbx_description
1 polymer ?
#
loop_
_entity_poly.entity_id
_entity_poly.type
_entity_poly.pdbx_seq_one_letter_code
_entity_poly.pdbx_strand_id
1 'polypeptide(L)'
;MAPKGGKGKAGKKAPAIIIDGVDTSEMSREKLEQFTLKVKEELDKEREERNYFQLERDKIRTFWEITRQQLEEAKAELRNRERATEEAQEENEAILETEKQRIKHLKYEQQAAAAALRAENLVALKAAKEEHAEQEAELLHDKRMLRQEIREKMAAAQDELRRAKLVHAEELSKTRAEFEEKARQIEEKAEKKLNETKVELTVKHRTEIAEVEERKNKQLSELIEHHEKAFTDLKNYYNDITLNNLGLISSLKSKMEEMQKVKERAEKIARDAQAEVKSLRDPLDAAIAENKELKRQMSNYDRDKASLVANSKQLATLEKQFDVLKWEYEVLQVRFDRVKRERDELKNRFTRAVLEVQQKTSLKTALLEQRLKSMEGRTMVPRDMQELLKQKDTHIEDLRYEAARLKKAHDDLLATYEAKLAKLGIPAEELGFKPLKAVEVAGLNPVIGQGPAGLVTKEQF
;
A
#
# COMPACT_ATOMS: atom_id res chain seq x y z
N MET A 1 50.24 171.89 -95.04
CA MET A 1 50.32 173.08 -95.93
C MET A 1 50.49 174.31 -95.07
N ALA A 2 51.47 175.17 -95.42
CA ALA A 2 51.64 176.54 -94.89
C ALA A 2 50.46 177.45 -95.36
N PRO A 3 50.38 178.79 -95.15
CA PRO A 3 51.41 179.73 -94.64
C PRO A 3 50.95 181.02 -93.87
N LYS A 4 51.97 181.77 -93.41
CA LYS A 4 52.25 183.24 -93.31
C LYS A 4 51.18 184.36 -93.26
N GLY A 5 51.56 185.40 -92.48
CA GLY A 5 51.28 186.87 -92.65
C GLY A 5 50.45 187.46 -91.51
N GLY A 6 50.69 188.62 -90.87
CA GLY A 6 51.59 189.75 -91.08
C GLY A 6 50.94 191.08 -90.62
N LYS A 7 51.41 191.66 -89.49
CA LYS A 7 51.60 193.11 -89.12
C LYS A 7 50.47 194.18 -89.00
N GLY A 8 50.46 194.85 -87.82
CA GLY A 8 50.41 196.32 -87.55
C GLY A 8 49.08 196.93 -87.00
N LYS A 9 48.98 198.02 -86.20
CA LYS A 9 49.81 198.82 -85.23
C LYS A 9 48.90 199.92 -84.58
N ALA A 10 49.29 200.45 -83.39
CA ALA A 10 48.85 201.66 -82.62
C ALA A 10 47.77 201.46 -81.51
N GLY A 11 47.81 201.99 -80.27
CA GLY A 11 48.77 202.80 -79.47
C GLY A 11 48.24 203.10 -78.02
N LYS A 12 49.13 203.01 -77.00
CA LYS A 12 49.23 203.59 -75.61
C LYS A 12 48.03 203.76 -74.62
N LYS A 13 48.14 203.12 -73.42
CA LYS A 13 48.02 203.67 -72.02
C LYS A 13 48.52 202.61 -70.98
N ALA A 14 48.92 203.03 -69.76
CA ALA A 14 49.65 202.26 -68.73
C ALA A 14 48.78 201.22 -67.95
N PRO A 15 49.38 200.19 -67.28
CA PRO A 15 48.74 198.89 -67.01
C PRO A 15 48.01 198.78 -65.66
N ALA A 16 46.88 198.06 -65.66
CA ALA A 16 46.09 197.68 -64.48
C ALA A 16 46.68 196.44 -63.78
N ILE A 17 46.76 196.46 -62.45
CA ILE A 17 47.13 195.30 -61.62
C ILE A 17 45.84 194.68 -61.08
N ILE A 18 45.48 193.51 -61.62
CA ILE A 18 44.29 192.75 -61.24
C ILE A 18 44.72 191.67 -60.24
N ILE A 19 44.18 191.70 -59.02
CA ILE A 19 44.37 190.64 -58.02
C ILE A 19 42.99 190.08 -57.70
N ASP A 20 42.83 188.77 -57.91
CA ASP A 20 41.60 188.00 -57.72
C ASP A 20 40.35 188.57 -58.44
N GLY A 21 40.53 188.89 -59.73
CA GLY A 21 39.46 189.38 -60.60
C GLY A 21 39.03 190.84 -60.37
N VAL A 22 39.65 191.55 -59.43
CA VAL A 22 39.35 192.96 -59.11
C VAL A 22 40.52 193.87 -59.51
N ASP A 23 40.21 194.95 -60.24
CA ASP A 23 41.17 195.98 -60.65
C ASP A 23 41.53 196.89 -59.47
N THR A 24 42.76 196.79 -58.99
CA THR A 24 43.21 197.50 -57.77
C THR A 24 43.67 198.93 -58.04
N SER A 25 43.68 199.38 -59.30
CA SER A 25 44.23 200.66 -59.72
C SER A 25 43.34 201.89 -59.44
N GLU A 26 42.06 201.69 -59.07
CA GLU A 26 41.08 202.77 -58.82
C GLU A 26 40.50 202.79 -57.39
N MET A 27 41.04 202.01 -56.45
CA MET A 27 40.53 201.94 -55.07
C MET A 27 41.27 202.89 -54.11
N SER A 28 40.54 203.53 -53.19
CA SER A 28 41.12 204.34 -52.10
C SER A 28 41.85 203.46 -51.09
N ARG A 29 42.85 204.01 -50.36
CA ARG A 29 43.69 203.27 -49.40
C ARG A 29 42.87 202.42 -48.41
N GLU A 30 41.79 202.96 -47.85
CA GLU A 30 40.92 202.22 -46.91
C GLU A 30 40.20 201.04 -47.57
N LYS A 31 39.79 201.17 -48.83
CA LYS A 31 39.16 200.09 -49.59
C LYS A 31 40.16 199.00 -49.96
N LEU A 32 41.40 199.37 -50.28
CA LEU A 32 42.49 198.41 -50.48
C LEU A 32 42.82 197.67 -49.19
N GLU A 33 42.89 198.36 -48.04
CA GLU A 33 43.13 197.73 -46.72
C GLU A 33 42.02 196.71 -46.37
N GLN A 34 40.75 197.07 -46.58
CA GLN A 34 39.60 196.16 -46.40
C GLN A 34 39.62 194.97 -47.37
N PHE A 35 40.02 195.18 -48.63
CA PHE A 35 40.17 194.10 -49.60
C PHE A 35 41.31 193.15 -49.21
N THR A 36 42.47 193.65 -48.79
CA THR A 36 43.55 192.80 -48.24
C THR A 36 43.14 192.05 -46.98
N LEU A 37 42.29 192.62 -46.12
CA LEU A 37 41.75 191.90 -44.96
C LEU A 37 40.83 190.77 -45.39
N LYS A 38 39.91 191.01 -46.34
CA LYS A 38 39.04 189.96 -46.89
C LYS A 38 39.82 188.82 -47.54
N VAL A 39 40.79 189.15 -48.40
CA VAL A 39 41.64 188.12 -49.06
C VAL A 39 42.48 187.36 -48.02
N LYS A 40 42.92 188.00 -46.93
CA LYS A 40 43.57 187.29 -45.81
C LYS A 40 42.61 186.37 -45.06
N GLU A 41 41.41 186.83 -44.75
CA GLU A 41 40.38 186.01 -44.11
C GLU A 41 39.97 184.82 -44.99
N GLU A 42 39.86 185.01 -46.31
CA GLU A 42 39.62 183.94 -47.28
C GLU A 42 40.81 182.97 -47.34
N LEU A 43 42.04 183.48 -47.39
CA LEU A 43 43.24 182.64 -47.33
C LEU A 43 43.32 181.82 -46.03
N ASP A 44 42.96 182.41 -44.90
CA ASP A 44 42.98 181.73 -43.59
C ASP A 44 41.84 180.71 -43.49
N LYS A 45 40.63 181.00 -44.01
CA LYS A 45 39.55 180.01 -44.16
C LYS A 45 39.95 178.86 -45.07
N GLU A 46 40.53 179.13 -46.24
CA GLU A 46 41.01 178.09 -47.14
C GLU A 46 42.12 177.23 -46.49
N ARG A 47 42.96 177.83 -45.64
CA ARG A 47 43.97 177.10 -44.85
C ARG A 47 43.33 176.21 -43.79
N GLU A 48 42.33 176.71 -43.06
CA GLU A 48 41.55 175.96 -42.08
C GLU A 48 40.80 174.80 -42.73
N GLU A 49 40.13 175.05 -43.86
CA GLU A 49 39.43 174.03 -44.64
C GLU A 49 40.40 172.97 -45.17
N ARG A 50 41.54 173.39 -45.75
CA ARG A 50 42.58 172.45 -46.20
C ARG A 50 43.08 171.60 -45.04
N ASN A 51 43.32 172.18 -43.87
CA ASN A 51 43.74 171.45 -42.67
C ASN A 51 42.67 170.46 -42.22
N TYR A 52 41.40 170.90 -42.15
CA TYR A 52 40.26 170.05 -41.82
C TYR A 52 40.12 168.86 -42.78
N PHE A 53 40.15 169.11 -44.09
CA PHE A 53 40.10 168.04 -45.10
C PHE A 53 41.32 167.13 -45.07
N GLN A 54 42.51 167.65 -44.71
CA GLN A 54 43.68 166.81 -44.49
C GLN A 54 43.49 165.88 -43.29
N LEU A 55 43.01 166.41 -42.15
CA LEU A 55 42.71 165.60 -40.96
C LEU A 55 41.62 164.56 -41.22
N GLU A 56 40.54 164.92 -41.91
CA GLU A 56 39.47 163.97 -42.27
C GLU A 56 39.97 162.90 -43.25
N ARG A 57 40.75 163.27 -44.26
CA ARG A 57 41.38 162.30 -45.17
C ARG A 57 42.31 161.36 -44.41
N ASP A 58 43.12 161.88 -43.49
CA ASP A 58 44.07 161.08 -42.72
C ASP A 58 43.31 160.17 -41.72
N LYS A 59 42.22 160.62 -41.10
CA LYS A 59 41.30 159.78 -40.31
C LYS A 59 40.65 158.67 -41.14
N ILE A 60 40.12 159.00 -42.32
CA ILE A 60 39.52 158.01 -43.21
C ILE A 60 40.58 156.99 -43.64
N ARG A 61 41.81 157.44 -43.91
CA ARG A 61 42.92 156.56 -44.24
C ARG A 61 43.30 155.64 -43.09
N THR A 62 43.40 156.13 -41.85
CA THR A 62 43.68 155.27 -40.68
C THR A 62 42.54 154.29 -40.43
N PHE A 63 41.27 154.71 -40.51
CA PHE A 63 40.13 153.79 -40.43
C PHE A 63 40.15 152.74 -41.52
N TRP A 64 40.46 153.13 -42.77
CA TRP A 64 40.58 152.19 -43.87
C TRP A 64 41.75 151.21 -43.65
N GLU A 65 42.91 151.68 -43.19
CA GLU A 65 44.06 150.83 -42.88
C GLU A 65 43.73 149.84 -41.74
N ILE A 66 43.10 150.30 -40.65
CA ILE A 66 42.67 149.45 -39.51
C ILE A 66 41.62 148.42 -39.96
N THR A 67 40.55 148.85 -40.63
CA THR A 67 39.47 147.94 -41.06
C THR A 67 39.96 146.95 -42.11
N ARG A 68 40.86 147.37 -42.99
CA ARG A 68 41.55 146.46 -43.93
C ARG A 68 42.40 145.45 -43.16
N GLN A 69 43.16 145.87 -42.15
CA GLN A 69 43.96 144.96 -41.33
C GLN A 69 43.06 143.97 -40.56
N GLN A 70 42.01 144.44 -39.90
CA GLN A 70 41.04 143.58 -39.19
C GLN A 70 40.36 142.59 -40.13
N LEU A 71 40.03 143.00 -41.36
CA LEU A 71 39.48 142.10 -42.37
C LEU A 71 40.50 141.02 -42.78
N GLU A 72 41.76 141.40 -42.98
CA GLU A 72 42.81 140.42 -43.30
C GLU A 72 43.11 139.47 -42.12
N GLU A 73 43.07 139.97 -40.89
CA GLU A 73 43.18 139.17 -39.66
C GLU A 73 42.01 138.18 -39.53
N ALA A 74 40.76 138.65 -39.67
CA ALA A 74 39.57 137.78 -39.62
C ALA A 74 39.57 136.72 -40.74
N LYS A 75 40.01 137.09 -41.96
CA LYS A 75 40.20 136.13 -43.06
C LYS A 75 41.32 135.13 -42.76
N ALA A 76 42.38 135.54 -42.06
CA ALA A 76 43.46 134.65 -41.66
C ALA A 76 42.98 133.69 -40.57
N GLU A 77 42.23 134.18 -39.57
CA GLU A 77 41.60 133.35 -38.54
C GLU A 77 40.60 132.35 -39.12
N LEU A 78 39.74 132.77 -40.05
CA LEU A 78 38.80 131.88 -40.72
C LEU A 78 39.55 130.75 -41.46
N ARG A 79 40.57 131.09 -42.25
CA ARG A 79 41.42 130.10 -42.93
C ARG A 79 42.12 129.16 -41.96
N ASN A 80 42.59 129.66 -40.83
CA ASN A 80 43.21 128.82 -39.79
C ASN A 80 42.19 127.88 -39.13
N ARG A 81 40.96 128.35 -38.91
CA ARG A 81 39.87 127.53 -38.34
C ARG A 81 39.39 126.48 -39.33
N GLU A 82 39.21 126.84 -40.59
CA GLU A 82 38.89 125.91 -41.68
C GLU A 82 39.96 124.82 -41.78
N ARG A 83 41.25 125.20 -41.79
CA ARG A 83 42.35 124.25 -41.77
C ARG A 83 42.33 123.35 -40.53
N ALA A 84 42.10 123.91 -39.34
CA ALA A 84 42.03 123.10 -38.12
C ALA A 84 40.84 122.13 -38.14
N THR A 85 39.71 122.50 -38.75
CA THR A 85 38.58 121.59 -38.92
C THR A 85 38.86 120.50 -39.94
N GLU A 86 39.56 120.83 -41.04
CA GLU A 86 40.01 119.85 -42.04
C GLU A 86 41.01 118.87 -41.41
N GLU A 87 42.03 119.37 -40.70
CA GLU A 87 43.02 118.54 -39.98
C GLU A 87 42.33 117.59 -38.98
N ALA A 88 41.38 118.09 -38.18
CA ALA A 88 40.62 117.25 -37.24
C ALA A 88 39.72 116.21 -37.94
N GLN A 89 39.18 116.52 -39.12
CA GLN A 89 38.42 115.55 -39.92
C GLN A 89 39.34 114.46 -40.48
N GLU A 90 40.49 114.84 -41.03
CA GLU A 90 41.50 113.91 -41.54
C GLU A 90 42.00 112.97 -40.42
N GLU A 91 42.28 113.51 -39.22
CA GLU A 91 42.65 112.70 -38.04
C GLU A 91 41.55 111.71 -37.65
N ASN A 92 40.29 112.15 -37.60
CA ASN A 92 39.16 111.29 -37.25
C ASN A 92 38.93 110.19 -38.31
N GLU A 93 39.06 110.52 -39.58
CA GLU A 93 38.96 109.54 -40.68
C GLU A 93 40.10 108.51 -40.60
N ALA A 94 41.33 108.96 -40.31
CA ALA A 94 42.47 108.07 -40.10
C ALA A 94 42.22 107.13 -38.91
N ILE A 95 41.76 107.65 -37.77
CA ILE A 95 41.40 106.83 -36.59
C ILE A 95 40.30 105.83 -36.97
N LEU A 96 39.24 106.26 -37.66
CA LEU A 96 38.14 105.39 -38.06
C LEU A 96 38.62 104.25 -38.97
N GLU A 97 39.52 104.51 -39.92
CA GLU A 97 40.11 103.46 -40.76
C GLU A 97 40.99 102.51 -39.97
N THR A 98 41.82 103.01 -39.04
CA THR A 98 42.61 102.13 -38.16
C THR A 98 41.72 101.25 -37.27
N GLU A 99 40.64 101.79 -36.71
CA GLU A 99 39.69 101.04 -35.89
C GLU A 99 38.91 100.01 -36.73
N LYS A 100 38.50 100.36 -37.95
CA LYS A 100 37.90 99.40 -38.89
C LYS A 100 38.84 98.24 -39.18
N GLN A 101 40.14 98.51 -39.39
CA GLN A 101 41.15 97.47 -39.60
C GLN A 101 41.32 96.61 -38.34
N ARG A 102 41.41 97.21 -37.15
CA ARG A 102 41.47 96.48 -35.86
C ARG A 102 40.28 95.55 -35.68
N ILE A 103 39.05 96.02 -35.95
CA ILE A 103 37.84 95.20 -35.87
C ILE A 103 37.89 94.04 -36.87
N LYS A 104 38.37 94.26 -38.10
CA LYS A 104 38.53 93.19 -39.10
C LYS A 104 39.53 92.13 -38.63
N HIS A 105 40.69 92.55 -38.11
CA HIS A 105 41.69 91.63 -37.56
C HIS A 105 41.13 90.84 -36.38
N LEU A 106 40.50 91.51 -35.41
CA LEU A 106 39.91 90.84 -34.25
C LEU A 106 38.84 89.81 -34.65
N LYS A 107 37.98 90.15 -35.62
CA LYS A 107 36.99 89.20 -36.16
C LYS A 107 37.64 87.99 -36.82
N TYR A 108 38.69 88.20 -37.61
CA TYR A 108 39.43 87.12 -38.25
C TYR A 108 40.12 86.23 -37.22
N GLU A 109 40.79 86.81 -36.23
CA GLU A 109 41.43 86.09 -35.12
C GLU A 109 40.42 85.27 -34.32
N GLN A 110 39.27 85.85 -33.96
CA GLN A 110 38.20 85.13 -33.28
C GLN A 110 37.65 83.97 -34.12
N GLN A 111 37.44 84.17 -35.42
CA GLN A 111 37.00 83.10 -36.31
C GLN A 111 38.05 82.00 -36.46
N ALA A 112 39.33 82.37 -36.59
CA ALA A 112 40.45 81.44 -36.66
C ALA A 112 40.59 80.64 -35.35
N ALA A 113 40.51 81.31 -34.20
CA ALA A 113 40.53 80.65 -32.88
C ALA A 113 39.33 79.71 -32.70
N ALA A 114 38.13 80.13 -33.10
CA ALA A 114 36.95 79.27 -33.04
C ALA A 114 37.05 78.06 -33.99
N ALA A 115 37.67 78.23 -35.16
CA ALA A 115 37.93 77.13 -36.09
C ALA A 115 38.99 76.15 -35.53
N ALA A 116 40.07 76.67 -34.95
CA ALA A 116 41.11 75.87 -34.30
C ALA A 116 40.53 75.06 -33.13
N LEU A 117 39.76 75.69 -32.24
CA LEU A 117 39.10 75.01 -31.12
C LEU A 117 38.14 73.91 -31.60
N ARG A 118 37.39 74.14 -32.68
CA ARG A 118 36.52 73.10 -33.27
C ARG A 118 37.34 71.93 -33.83
N ALA A 119 38.45 72.20 -34.50
CA ALA A 119 39.35 71.17 -35.02
C ALA A 119 39.98 70.36 -33.88
N GLU A 120 40.49 71.01 -32.83
CA GLU A 120 41.05 70.36 -31.65
C GLU A 120 40.01 69.48 -30.95
N ASN A 121 38.79 69.98 -30.73
CA ASN A 121 37.71 69.19 -30.14
C ASN A 121 37.33 67.96 -30.99
N LEU A 122 37.32 68.10 -32.32
CA LEU A 122 37.07 66.97 -33.22
C LEU A 122 38.17 65.92 -33.13
N VAL A 123 39.43 66.33 -33.07
CA VAL A 123 40.57 65.41 -32.90
C VAL A 123 40.50 64.72 -31.55
N ALA A 124 40.26 65.46 -30.46
CA ALA A 124 40.11 64.90 -29.12
C ALA A 124 38.95 63.89 -29.04
N LEU A 125 37.81 64.21 -29.64
CA LEU A 125 36.65 63.34 -29.68
C LEU A 125 36.89 62.08 -30.51
N LYS A 126 37.67 62.19 -31.61
CA LYS A 126 38.07 61.03 -32.40
C LYS A 126 39.04 60.14 -31.64
N ALA A 127 40.06 60.72 -30.99
CA ALA A 127 41.01 59.99 -30.15
C ALA A 127 40.30 59.24 -29.01
N ALA A 128 39.38 59.90 -28.30
CA ALA A 128 38.60 59.25 -27.24
C ALA A 128 37.73 58.09 -27.77
N LYS A 129 37.15 58.24 -28.97
CA LYS A 129 36.39 57.14 -29.61
C LYS A 129 37.28 55.96 -30.00
N GLU A 130 38.46 56.23 -30.54
CA GLU A 130 39.44 55.20 -30.91
C GLU A 130 39.91 54.45 -29.65
N GLU A 131 40.27 55.17 -28.58
CA GLU A 131 40.66 54.57 -27.29
C GLU A 131 39.55 53.70 -26.69
N HIS A 132 38.31 54.19 -26.68
CA HIS A 132 37.18 53.38 -26.20
C HIS A 132 36.93 52.13 -27.07
N ALA A 133 37.10 52.22 -28.39
CA ALA A 133 36.96 51.07 -29.27
C ALA A 133 38.06 50.03 -29.04
N GLU A 134 39.29 50.46 -28.76
CA GLU A 134 40.41 49.59 -28.39
C GLU A 134 40.13 48.89 -27.05
N GLN A 135 39.72 49.64 -26.02
CA GLN A 135 39.33 49.08 -24.72
C GLN A 135 38.19 48.06 -24.85
N GLU A 136 37.18 48.34 -25.67
CA GLU A 136 36.08 47.39 -25.93
C GLU A 136 36.60 46.12 -26.61
N ALA A 137 37.50 46.26 -27.59
CA ALA A 137 38.10 45.12 -28.28
C ALA A 137 38.94 44.24 -27.34
N GLU A 138 39.72 44.85 -26.45
CA GLU A 138 40.49 44.17 -25.39
C GLU A 138 39.57 43.42 -24.43
N LEU A 139 38.54 44.07 -23.90
CA LEU A 139 37.56 43.42 -23.01
C LEU A 139 36.83 42.25 -23.69
N LEU A 140 36.51 42.38 -24.98
CA LEU A 140 35.92 41.30 -25.77
C LEU A 140 36.92 40.15 -26.03
N HIS A 141 38.21 40.45 -26.16
CA HIS A 141 39.26 39.44 -26.23
C HIS A 141 39.40 38.70 -24.90
N ASP A 142 39.54 39.42 -23.79
CA ASP A 142 39.65 38.84 -22.44
C ASP A 142 38.45 37.99 -22.08
N LYS A 143 37.24 38.46 -22.38
CA LYS A 143 36.01 37.67 -22.21
C LYS A 143 36.04 36.36 -22.99
N ARG A 144 36.61 36.35 -24.20
CA ARG A 144 36.76 35.13 -25.01
C ARG A 144 37.81 34.19 -24.41
N MET A 145 38.95 34.73 -23.97
CA MET A 145 40.02 33.97 -23.32
C MET A 145 39.54 33.33 -22.01
N LEU A 146 38.88 34.10 -21.13
CA LEU A 146 38.30 33.58 -19.89
C LEU A 146 37.26 32.48 -20.14
N ARG A 147 36.42 32.63 -21.19
CA ARG A 147 35.46 31.58 -21.58
C ARG A 147 36.13 30.32 -22.11
N GLN A 148 37.30 30.43 -22.72
CA GLN A 148 38.09 29.29 -23.15
C GLN A 148 38.76 28.63 -21.93
N GLU A 149 39.39 29.40 -21.05
CA GLU A 149 40.02 28.89 -19.83
C GLU A 149 39.02 28.15 -18.93
N ILE A 150 37.80 28.68 -18.76
CA ILE A 150 36.73 28.01 -18.02
C ILE A 150 36.37 26.67 -18.68
N ARG A 151 36.28 26.62 -20.01
CA ARG A 151 35.98 25.38 -20.75
C ARG A 151 37.11 24.35 -20.60
N GLU A 152 38.36 24.79 -20.69
CA GLU A 152 39.52 23.93 -20.51
C GLU A 152 39.60 23.37 -19.08
N LYS A 153 39.39 24.21 -18.06
CA LYS A 153 39.32 23.76 -16.66
C LYS A 153 38.18 22.77 -16.41
N MET A 154 37.00 23.01 -16.99
CA MET A 154 35.89 22.06 -16.89
C MET A 154 36.20 20.72 -17.58
N ALA A 155 36.81 20.75 -18.76
CA ALA A 155 37.23 19.53 -19.47
C ALA A 155 38.29 18.75 -18.67
N ALA A 156 39.31 19.44 -18.15
CA ALA A 156 40.35 18.84 -17.32
C ALA A 156 39.77 18.19 -16.05
N ALA A 157 38.87 18.89 -15.34
CA ALA A 157 38.20 18.34 -14.16
C ALA A 157 37.32 17.13 -14.49
N GLN A 158 36.63 17.15 -15.65
CA GLN A 158 35.83 16.02 -16.11
C GLN A 158 36.71 14.80 -16.43
N ASP A 159 37.87 15.00 -17.04
CA ASP A 159 38.81 13.92 -17.34
C ASP A 159 39.48 13.37 -16.08
N GLU A 160 39.80 14.22 -15.10
CA GLU A 160 40.27 13.79 -13.79
C GLU A 160 39.22 12.94 -13.07
N LEU A 161 37.95 13.36 -13.07
CA LEU A 161 36.85 12.57 -12.51
C LEU A 161 36.69 11.22 -13.23
N ARG A 162 36.82 11.19 -14.57
CA ARG A 162 36.79 9.94 -15.33
C ARG A 162 37.93 9.01 -14.94
N ARG A 163 39.16 9.54 -14.81
CA ARG A 163 40.32 8.75 -14.37
C ARG A 163 40.12 8.21 -12.97
N ALA A 164 39.67 9.03 -12.03
CA ALA A 164 39.38 8.60 -10.65
C ALA A 164 38.32 7.49 -10.62
N LYS A 165 37.25 7.60 -11.43
CA LYS A 165 36.22 6.55 -11.55
C LYS A 165 36.78 5.25 -12.12
N LEU A 166 37.68 5.30 -13.10
CA LEU A 166 38.33 4.12 -13.68
C LEU A 166 39.23 3.42 -12.66
N VAL A 167 40.07 4.17 -11.95
CA VAL A 167 40.94 3.62 -10.89
C VAL A 167 40.09 2.96 -9.80
N HIS A 168 39.05 3.64 -9.32
CA HIS A 168 38.15 3.09 -8.31
C HIS A 168 37.40 1.85 -8.80
N ALA A 169 37.00 1.80 -10.08
CA ALA A 169 36.38 0.60 -10.67
C ALA A 169 37.36 -0.58 -10.73
N GLU A 170 38.62 -0.32 -11.05
CA GLU A 170 39.68 -1.35 -11.05
C GLU A 170 39.95 -1.88 -9.63
N GLU A 171 40.05 -1.00 -8.63
CA GLU A 171 40.20 -1.38 -7.22
C GLU A 171 38.99 -2.18 -6.70
N LEU A 172 37.77 -1.77 -7.06
CA LEU A 172 36.54 -2.54 -6.78
C LEU A 172 36.58 -3.92 -7.43
N SER A 173 37.06 -4.03 -8.66
CA SER A 173 37.17 -5.31 -9.35
C SER A 173 38.20 -6.21 -8.68
N LYS A 174 39.37 -5.67 -8.29
CA LYS A 174 40.41 -6.40 -7.56
C LYS A 174 39.90 -6.91 -6.23
N THR A 175 39.29 -6.04 -5.43
CA THR A 175 38.73 -6.42 -4.12
C THR A 175 37.62 -7.46 -4.26
N ARG A 176 36.73 -7.33 -5.24
CA ARG A 176 35.71 -8.36 -5.54
C ARG A 176 36.34 -9.71 -5.86
N ALA A 177 37.33 -9.74 -6.75
CA ALA A 177 38.04 -10.97 -7.11
C ALA A 177 38.74 -11.62 -5.90
N GLU A 178 39.35 -10.81 -5.02
CA GLU A 178 39.94 -11.31 -3.76
C GLU A 178 38.89 -11.93 -2.82
N PHE A 179 37.71 -11.30 -2.71
CA PHE A 179 36.62 -11.84 -1.88
C PHE A 179 36.03 -13.11 -2.48
N GLU A 180 35.87 -13.18 -3.80
CA GLU A 180 35.39 -14.36 -4.52
C GLU A 180 36.35 -15.54 -4.34
N GLU A 181 37.66 -15.31 -4.45
CA GLU A 181 38.65 -16.35 -4.21
C GLU A 181 38.67 -16.80 -2.74
N LYS A 182 38.55 -15.88 -1.78
CA LYS A 182 38.42 -16.23 -0.35
C LYS A 182 37.17 -17.06 -0.09
N ALA A 183 36.03 -16.71 -0.69
CA ALA A 183 34.78 -17.46 -0.57
C ALA A 183 34.95 -18.88 -1.14
N ARG A 184 35.51 -18.99 -2.35
CA ARG A 184 35.82 -20.28 -2.99
C ARG A 184 36.71 -21.16 -2.14
N GLN A 185 37.75 -20.60 -1.53
CA GLN A 185 38.64 -21.34 -0.62
C GLN A 185 37.94 -21.81 0.66
N ILE A 186 36.99 -21.04 1.19
CA ILE A 186 36.19 -21.44 2.35
C ILE A 186 35.23 -22.58 1.97
N GLU A 187 34.55 -22.46 0.85
CA GLU A 187 33.66 -23.48 0.31
C GLU A 187 34.40 -24.80 0.07
N GLU A 188 35.55 -24.76 -0.61
CA GLU A 188 36.36 -25.96 -0.87
C GLU A 188 36.83 -26.63 0.42
N LYS A 189 37.24 -25.84 1.43
CA LYS A 189 37.62 -26.37 2.75
C LYS A 189 36.43 -27.01 3.47
N ALA A 190 35.26 -26.40 3.40
CA ALA A 190 34.05 -26.93 4.03
C ALA A 190 33.59 -28.22 3.34
N GLU A 191 33.62 -28.26 2.01
CA GLU A 191 33.27 -29.44 1.21
C GLU A 191 34.23 -30.60 1.47
N LYS A 192 35.54 -30.34 1.53
CA LYS A 192 36.55 -31.34 1.92
C LYS A 192 36.25 -31.93 3.29
N LYS A 193 36.05 -31.10 4.31
CA LYS A 193 35.70 -31.55 5.68
C LYS A 193 34.41 -32.35 5.72
N LEU A 194 33.40 -31.93 4.96
CA LEU A 194 32.12 -32.64 4.87
C LEU A 194 32.33 -34.04 4.28
N ASN A 195 33.10 -34.13 3.19
CA ASN A 195 33.37 -35.40 2.53
C ASN A 195 34.23 -36.34 3.40
N GLU A 196 35.26 -35.82 4.06
CA GLU A 196 36.07 -36.56 5.05
C GLU A 196 35.18 -37.13 6.16
N THR A 197 34.35 -36.29 6.78
CA THR A 197 33.42 -36.72 7.84
C THR A 197 32.44 -37.79 7.34
N LYS A 198 31.94 -37.64 6.10
CA LYS A 198 31.04 -38.62 5.48
C LYS A 198 31.73 -39.97 5.27
N VAL A 199 32.99 -39.96 4.80
CA VAL A 199 33.79 -41.18 4.63
C VAL A 199 34.04 -41.84 5.99
N GLU A 200 34.46 -41.07 6.99
CA GLU A 200 34.68 -41.58 8.36
C GLU A 200 33.42 -42.22 8.95
N LEU A 201 32.27 -41.56 8.86
CA LEU A 201 30.99 -42.11 9.34
C LEU A 201 30.58 -43.36 8.57
N THR A 202 30.81 -43.40 7.26
CA THR A 202 30.51 -44.58 6.44
C THR A 202 31.38 -45.76 6.84
N VAL A 203 32.67 -45.53 7.11
CA VAL A 203 33.59 -46.57 7.60
C VAL A 203 33.15 -47.05 8.98
N LYS A 204 32.87 -46.14 9.93
CA LYS A 204 32.37 -46.50 11.27
C LYS A 204 31.10 -47.33 11.21
N HIS A 205 30.13 -46.92 10.39
CA HIS A 205 28.89 -47.67 10.23
C HIS A 205 29.13 -49.06 9.62
N ARG A 206 30.02 -49.18 8.63
CA ARG A 206 30.41 -50.50 8.07
C ARG A 206 31.10 -51.39 9.10
N THR A 207 31.99 -50.84 9.93
CA THR A 207 32.67 -51.61 10.97
C THR A 207 31.68 -52.07 12.05
N GLU A 208 30.77 -51.19 12.48
CA GLU A 208 29.71 -51.54 13.45
C GLU A 208 28.80 -52.66 12.92
N ILE A 209 28.41 -52.59 11.64
CA ILE A 209 27.63 -53.67 11.00
C ILE A 209 28.42 -54.98 11.00
N ALA A 210 29.69 -54.96 10.58
CA ALA A 210 30.53 -56.15 10.53
C ALA A 210 30.71 -56.77 11.93
N GLU A 211 30.94 -55.96 12.97
CA GLU A 211 31.03 -56.44 14.36
C GLU A 211 29.72 -57.06 14.86
N VAL A 212 28.57 -56.50 14.48
CA VAL A 212 27.25 -57.07 14.81
C VAL A 212 27.03 -58.39 14.08
N GLU A 213 27.37 -58.45 12.79
CA GLU A 213 27.30 -59.67 11.98
C GLU A 213 28.20 -60.76 12.54
N GLU A 214 29.45 -60.45 12.90
CA GLU A 214 30.38 -61.40 13.52
C GLU A 214 29.83 -61.93 14.85
N ARG A 215 29.32 -61.04 15.73
CA ARG A 215 28.69 -61.45 16.99
C ARG A 215 27.50 -62.38 16.76
N LYS A 216 26.63 -62.07 15.79
CA LYS A 216 25.47 -62.91 15.47
C LYS A 216 25.87 -64.23 14.84
N ASN A 217 26.87 -64.24 13.96
CA ASN A 217 27.39 -65.47 13.35
C ASN A 217 28.04 -66.38 14.40
N LYS A 218 28.74 -65.80 15.37
CA LYS A 218 29.27 -66.54 16.52
C LYS A 218 28.13 -67.17 17.34
N GLN A 219 27.12 -66.39 17.72
CA GLN A 219 25.94 -66.91 18.43
C GLN A 219 25.21 -68.01 17.64
N LEU A 220 25.08 -67.85 16.32
CA LEU A 220 24.49 -68.86 15.45
C LEU A 220 25.32 -70.14 15.45
N SER A 221 26.65 -70.03 15.38
CA SER A 221 27.56 -71.18 15.41
C SER A 221 27.49 -71.92 16.75
N GLU A 222 27.50 -71.20 17.87
CA GLU A 222 27.32 -71.76 19.22
C GLU A 222 25.97 -72.47 19.36
N LEU A 223 24.90 -71.88 18.79
CA LEU A 223 23.57 -72.48 18.81
C LEU A 223 23.50 -73.76 17.96
N ILE A 224 24.14 -73.76 16.78
CA ILE A 224 24.26 -74.96 15.93
C ILE A 224 25.01 -76.05 16.69
N GLU A 225 26.16 -75.74 17.29
CA GLU A 225 26.96 -76.71 18.05
C GLU A 225 26.17 -77.30 19.24
N HIS A 226 25.45 -76.44 19.98
CA HIS A 226 24.58 -76.88 21.06
C HIS A 226 23.45 -77.80 20.54
N HIS A 227 22.83 -77.46 19.42
CA HIS A 227 21.80 -78.30 18.79
C HIS A 227 22.37 -79.63 18.29
N GLU A 228 23.55 -79.66 17.67
CA GLU A 228 24.22 -80.88 17.23
C GLU A 228 24.56 -81.79 18.42
N LYS A 229 25.04 -81.19 19.52
CA LYS A 229 25.30 -81.92 20.75
C LYS A 229 24.02 -82.50 21.34
N ALA A 230 22.97 -81.70 21.50
CA ALA A 230 21.68 -82.17 21.99
C ALA A 230 21.06 -83.27 21.09
N PHE A 231 21.21 -83.14 19.77
CA PHE A 231 20.78 -84.16 18.81
C PHE A 231 21.59 -85.46 18.97
N THR A 232 22.90 -85.35 19.17
CA THR A 232 23.79 -86.50 19.40
C THR A 232 23.45 -87.18 20.72
N ASP A 233 23.25 -86.43 21.80
CA ASP A 233 22.83 -86.93 23.10
C ASP A 233 21.47 -87.64 23.01
N LEU A 234 20.51 -87.07 22.27
CA LEU A 234 19.21 -87.69 22.02
C LEU A 234 19.34 -88.99 21.22
N LYS A 235 20.17 -88.99 20.17
CA LYS A 235 20.46 -90.17 19.35
C LYS A 235 21.10 -91.26 20.20
N ASN A 236 22.05 -90.92 21.07
CA ASN A 236 22.69 -91.84 22.00
C ASN A 236 21.68 -92.39 23.01
N TYR A 237 20.84 -91.54 23.61
CA TYR A 237 19.77 -91.95 24.53
C TYR A 237 18.81 -92.98 23.88
N TYR A 238 18.32 -92.71 22.66
CA TYR A 238 17.46 -93.65 21.96
C TYR A 238 18.20 -94.91 21.49
N ASN A 239 19.46 -94.80 21.09
CA ASN A 239 20.30 -95.97 20.77
C ASN A 239 20.52 -96.84 22.00
N ASP A 240 20.78 -96.26 23.17
CA ASP A 240 20.96 -96.97 24.44
C ASP A 240 19.66 -97.64 24.88
N ILE A 241 18.52 -96.97 24.76
CA ILE A 241 17.20 -97.60 24.96
C ILE A 241 17.01 -98.74 23.97
N THR A 242 17.37 -98.56 22.70
CA THR A 242 17.22 -99.59 21.67
C THR A 242 18.13 -100.79 21.95
N LEU A 243 19.38 -100.57 22.35
CA LEU A 243 20.33 -101.61 22.76
C LEU A 243 19.88 -102.31 24.03
N ASN A 244 19.38 -101.58 25.03
CA ASN A 244 18.82 -102.16 26.25
C ASN A 244 17.56 -102.98 25.94
N ASN A 245 16.64 -102.46 25.12
CA ASN A 245 15.46 -103.18 24.65
C ASN A 245 15.86 -104.43 23.84
N LEU A 246 16.85 -104.34 22.95
CA LEU A 246 17.38 -105.49 22.22
C LEU A 246 18.03 -106.52 23.16
N GLY A 247 18.79 -106.06 24.16
CA GLY A 247 19.38 -106.90 25.19
C GLY A 247 18.31 -107.58 26.05
N LEU A 248 17.27 -106.86 26.44
CA LEU A 248 16.12 -107.37 27.16
C LEU A 248 15.38 -108.40 26.31
N ILE A 249 15.09 -108.10 25.05
CA ILE A 249 14.47 -109.03 24.08
C ILE A 249 15.34 -110.28 23.92
N SER A 250 16.66 -110.14 23.80
CA SER A 250 17.60 -111.27 23.71
C SER A 250 17.57 -112.12 24.98
N SER A 251 17.57 -111.49 26.16
CA SER A 251 17.47 -112.19 27.45
C SER A 251 16.12 -112.91 27.61
N LEU A 252 15.02 -112.29 27.18
CA LEU A 252 13.68 -112.87 27.19
C LEU A 252 13.57 -114.01 26.19
N LYS A 253 14.20 -113.89 25.01
CA LYS A 253 14.32 -114.99 24.03
C LYS A 253 15.11 -116.15 24.59
N SER A 254 16.27 -115.90 25.22
CA SER A 254 17.07 -116.96 25.86
C SER A 254 16.30 -117.64 26.98
N LYS A 255 15.62 -116.87 27.84
CA LYS A 255 14.72 -117.41 28.88
C LYS A 255 13.54 -118.17 28.29
N MET A 256 12.98 -117.72 27.16
CA MET A 256 11.94 -118.44 26.43
C MET A 256 12.46 -119.75 25.86
N GLU A 257 13.66 -119.80 25.28
CA GLU A 257 14.28 -121.04 24.79
C GLU A 257 14.59 -122.02 25.92
N GLU A 258 15.08 -121.53 27.06
CA GLU A 258 15.24 -122.32 28.28
C GLU A 258 13.89 -122.84 28.80
N MET A 259 12.89 -121.97 28.91
CA MET A 259 11.52 -122.35 29.26
C MET A 259 10.93 -123.33 28.24
N GLN A 260 11.26 -123.21 26.95
CA GLN A 260 10.80 -124.13 25.91
C GLN A 260 11.43 -125.51 26.09
N LYS A 261 12.74 -125.58 26.40
CA LYS A 261 13.43 -126.84 26.74
C LYS A 261 12.89 -127.47 28.03
N VAL A 262 12.56 -126.66 29.04
CA VAL A 262 11.94 -127.12 30.29
C VAL A 262 10.50 -127.59 30.02
N LYS A 263 9.74 -126.85 29.20
CA LYS A 263 8.39 -127.19 28.75
C LYS A 263 8.40 -128.49 27.94
N GLU A 264 9.30 -128.70 27.01
CA GLU A 264 9.39 -129.95 26.23
C GLU A 264 9.71 -131.16 27.12
N ARG A 265 10.56 -131.00 28.13
CA ARG A 265 10.83 -132.03 29.14
C ARG A 265 9.61 -132.29 30.03
N ALA A 266 8.92 -131.23 30.45
CA ALA A 266 7.71 -131.33 31.26
C ALA A 266 6.51 -131.89 30.46
N GLU A 267 6.38 -131.57 29.17
CA GLU A 267 5.35 -132.10 28.27
C GLU A 267 5.58 -133.57 27.92
N LYS A 268 6.82 -134.06 27.95
CA LYS A 268 7.12 -135.48 27.83
C LYS A 268 6.67 -136.25 29.08
N ILE A 269 6.98 -135.72 30.27
CA ILE A 269 6.55 -136.29 31.57
C ILE A 269 5.02 -136.16 31.76
N ALA A 270 4.43 -135.04 31.32
CA ALA A 270 2.99 -134.81 31.37
C ALA A 270 2.24 -135.65 30.34
N ARG A 271 2.77 -135.92 29.14
CA ARG A 271 2.12 -136.83 28.17
C ARG A 271 1.99 -138.25 28.72
N ASP A 272 3.03 -138.75 29.40
CA ASP A 272 3.01 -140.09 30.00
C ASP A 272 2.06 -140.16 31.23
N ALA A 273 1.97 -139.09 32.02
CA ALA A 273 1.03 -139.00 33.15
C ALA A 273 -0.44 -138.68 32.73
N GLN A 274 -0.64 -137.96 31.62
CA GLN A 274 -1.94 -137.50 31.14
C GLN A 274 -2.66 -138.57 30.29
N ALA A 275 -1.93 -139.57 29.76
CA ALA A 275 -2.51 -140.78 29.18
C ALA A 275 -3.16 -141.68 30.26
N GLU A 276 -2.60 -141.73 31.47
CA GLU A 276 -3.11 -142.51 32.60
C GLU A 276 -4.28 -141.79 33.32
N VAL A 277 -4.25 -140.45 33.38
CA VAL A 277 -5.33 -139.64 33.97
C VAL A 277 -6.53 -139.44 33.03
N LYS A 278 -6.36 -139.45 31.70
CA LYS A 278 -7.50 -139.34 30.74
C LYS A 278 -8.49 -140.49 30.83
N SER A 279 -8.04 -141.70 31.17
CA SER A 279 -8.90 -142.88 31.33
C SER A 279 -9.89 -142.80 32.51
N LEU A 280 -9.66 -141.92 33.48
CA LEU A 280 -10.48 -141.80 34.71
C LEU A 280 -11.15 -140.43 34.85
N ARG A 281 -10.72 -139.44 34.06
CA ARG A 281 -11.15 -138.04 34.18
C ARG A 281 -12.30 -137.65 33.24
N ASP A 282 -12.46 -138.34 32.12
CA ASP A 282 -13.54 -138.05 31.16
C ASP A 282 -14.97 -138.35 31.70
N PRO A 283 -15.20 -139.34 32.59
CA PRO A 283 -16.50 -139.50 33.27
C PRO A 283 -16.74 -138.49 34.41
N LEU A 284 -15.67 -137.91 34.97
CA LEU A 284 -15.74 -136.99 36.13
C LEU A 284 -15.92 -135.52 35.70
N ASP A 285 -15.29 -135.10 34.60
CA ASP A 285 -15.42 -133.74 34.07
C ASP A 285 -16.80 -133.51 33.38
N ALA A 286 -17.45 -134.57 32.87
CA ALA A 286 -18.85 -134.52 32.43
C ALA A 286 -19.83 -134.28 33.61
N ALA A 287 -19.63 -134.96 34.74
CA ALA A 287 -20.45 -134.79 35.94
C ALA A 287 -20.20 -133.43 36.65
N ILE A 288 -19.00 -132.86 36.55
CA ILE A 288 -18.66 -131.55 37.12
C ILE A 288 -19.21 -130.40 36.25
N ALA A 289 -19.25 -130.54 34.92
CA ALA A 289 -19.86 -129.56 34.01
C ALA A 289 -21.39 -129.45 34.23
N GLU A 290 -22.07 -130.57 34.47
CA GLU A 290 -23.51 -130.61 34.77
C GLU A 290 -23.82 -130.01 36.16
N ASN A 291 -22.96 -130.25 37.16
CA ASN A 291 -23.10 -129.65 38.51
C ASN A 291 -22.86 -128.13 38.51
N LYS A 292 -21.99 -127.62 37.63
CA LYS A 292 -21.69 -126.19 37.52
C LYS A 292 -22.80 -125.41 36.81
N GLU A 293 -23.45 -125.99 35.80
CA GLU A 293 -24.61 -125.39 35.13
C GLU A 293 -25.86 -125.39 36.03
N LEU A 294 -26.10 -126.47 36.81
CA LEU A 294 -27.19 -126.51 37.79
C LEU A 294 -26.99 -125.53 38.96
N LYS A 295 -25.74 -125.28 39.39
CA LYS A 295 -25.43 -124.23 40.39
C LYS A 295 -25.57 -122.81 39.83
N ARG A 296 -25.28 -122.60 38.53
CA ARG A 296 -25.52 -121.32 37.83
C ARG A 296 -27.02 -121.04 37.69
N GLN A 297 -27.82 -122.06 37.39
CA GLN A 297 -29.28 -121.96 37.30
C GLN A 297 -29.93 -121.72 38.68
N MET A 298 -29.44 -122.35 39.76
CA MET A 298 -29.87 -122.04 41.14
C MET A 298 -29.51 -120.62 41.59
N SER A 299 -28.31 -120.12 41.27
CA SER A 299 -27.92 -118.74 41.58
C SER A 299 -28.73 -117.70 40.80
N ASN A 300 -29.11 -118.01 39.55
CA ASN A 300 -30.01 -117.16 38.77
C ASN A 300 -31.44 -117.23 39.31
N TYR A 301 -31.93 -118.41 39.73
CA TYR A 301 -33.26 -118.54 40.33
C TYR A 301 -33.38 -117.82 41.69
N ASP A 302 -32.35 -117.84 42.54
CA ASP A 302 -32.35 -117.09 43.81
C ASP A 302 -32.24 -115.58 43.60
N ARG A 303 -31.46 -115.13 42.60
CA ARG A 303 -31.39 -113.73 42.17
C ARG A 303 -32.70 -113.26 41.54
N ASP A 304 -33.35 -114.11 40.76
CA ASP A 304 -34.64 -113.83 40.12
C ASP A 304 -35.78 -113.91 41.14
N LYS A 305 -35.72 -114.76 42.18
CA LYS A 305 -36.67 -114.79 43.29
C LYS A 305 -36.54 -113.55 44.20
N ALA A 306 -35.31 -113.10 44.48
CA ALA A 306 -35.08 -111.84 45.20
C ALA A 306 -35.53 -110.62 44.37
N SER A 307 -35.27 -110.64 43.05
CA SER A 307 -35.75 -109.61 42.12
C SER A 307 -37.26 -109.66 41.93
N LEU A 308 -37.91 -110.83 41.97
CA LEU A 308 -39.36 -110.99 41.90
C LEU A 308 -40.04 -110.49 43.17
N VAL A 309 -39.45 -110.69 44.35
CA VAL A 309 -39.94 -110.10 45.62
C VAL A 309 -39.77 -108.58 45.63
N ALA A 310 -38.63 -108.06 45.17
CA ALA A 310 -38.39 -106.62 45.05
C ALA A 310 -39.33 -105.98 44.01
N ASN A 311 -39.50 -106.61 42.84
CA ASN A 311 -40.42 -106.19 41.80
C ASN A 311 -41.88 -106.35 42.22
N SER A 312 -42.25 -107.36 43.01
CA SER A 312 -43.61 -107.50 43.57
C SER A 312 -43.89 -106.42 44.60
N LYS A 313 -42.90 -106.02 45.41
CA LYS A 313 -43.02 -104.86 46.32
C LYS A 313 -43.12 -103.54 45.55
N GLN A 314 -42.32 -103.38 44.50
CA GLN A 314 -42.41 -102.21 43.61
C GLN A 314 -43.74 -102.21 42.84
N LEU A 315 -44.24 -103.36 42.41
CA LEU A 315 -45.51 -103.50 41.70
C LEU A 315 -46.69 -103.23 42.63
N ALA A 316 -46.66 -103.68 43.89
CA ALA A 316 -47.66 -103.28 44.90
C ALA A 316 -47.60 -101.78 45.24
N THR A 317 -46.41 -101.16 45.17
CA THR A 317 -46.26 -99.71 45.36
C THR A 317 -46.75 -98.95 44.13
N LEU A 318 -46.45 -99.44 42.93
CA LEU A 318 -46.94 -98.93 41.65
C LEU A 318 -48.44 -99.13 41.48
N GLU A 319 -49.03 -100.21 41.98
CA GLU A 319 -50.48 -100.44 42.01
C GLU A 319 -51.16 -99.42 42.94
N LYS A 320 -50.60 -99.16 44.14
CA LYS A 320 -51.08 -98.07 44.98
C LYS A 320 -50.94 -96.71 44.31
N GLN A 321 -49.82 -96.45 43.64
CA GLN A 321 -49.63 -95.21 42.87
C GLN A 321 -50.57 -95.15 41.67
N PHE A 322 -50.89 -96.28 41.03
CA PHE A 322 -51.81 -96.38 39.92
C PHE A 322 -53.24 -96.13 40.38
N ASP A 323 -53.66 -96.64 41.54
CA ASP A 323 -54.96 -96.34 42.13
C ASP A 323 -55.07 -94.85 42.51
N VAL A 324 -54.00 -94.27 43.05
CA VAL A 324 -53.92 -92.82 43.29
C VAL A 324 -54.00 -92.04 41.97
N LEU A 325 -53.21 -92.39 40.96
CA LEU A 325 -53.26 -91.75 39.64
C LEU A 325 -54.60 -91.96 38.94
N LYS A 326 -55.26 -93.10 39.15
CA LYS A 326 -56.58 -93.40 38.58
C LYS A 326 -57.65 -92.56 39.25
N TRP A 327 -57.60 -92.39 40.57
CA TRP A 327 -58.46 -91.45 41.29
C TRP A 327 -58.18 -90.00 40.89
N GLU A 328 -56.90 -89.60 40.78
CA GLU A 328 -56.50 -88.28 40.28
C GLU A 328 -56.98 -88.06 38.85
N TYR A 329 -56.87 -89.08 37.98
CA TYR A 329 -57.40 -89.05 36.62
C TYR A 329 -58.91 -88.92 36.61
N GLU A 330 -59.66 -89.68 37.42
CA GLU A 330 -61.12 -89.57 37.53
C GLU A 330 -61.53 -88.17 38.04
N VAL A 331 -60.83 -87.63 39.04
CA VAL A 331 -61.05 -86.26 39.53
C VAL A 331 -60.72 -85.23 38.46
N LEU A 332 -59.63 -85.41 37.73
CA LEU A 332 -59.21 -84.53 36.63
C LEU A 332 -60.15 -84.64 35.44
N GLN A 333 -60.72 -85.82 35.17
CA GLN A 333 -61.73 -86.08 34.15
C GLN A 333 -63.04 -85.39 34.52
N VAL A 334 -63.49 -85.49 35.78
CA VAL A 334 -64.67 -84.76 36.26
C VAL A 334 -64.45 -83.24 36.21
N ARG A 335 -63.25 -82.77 36.56
CA ARG A 335 -62.87 -81.34 36.40
C ARG A 335 -62.82 -80.93 34.94
N PHE A 336 -62.26 -81.76 34.06
CA PHE A 336 -62.20 -81.52 32.63
C PHE A 336 -63.60 -81.49 32.02
N ASP A 337 -64.48 -82.41 32.38
CA ASP A 337 -65.87 -82.44 31.93
C ASP A 337 -66.66 -81.24 32.45
N ARG A 338 -66.36 -80.77 33.67
CA ARG A 338 -66.91 -79.52 34.19
C ARG A 338 -66.42 -78.32 33.40
N VAL A 339 -65.11 -78.18 33.15
CA VAL A 339 -64.53 -77.09 32.36
C VAL A 339 -65.00 -77.17 30.90
N LYS A 340 -65.16 -78.36 30.34
CA LYS A 340 -65.72 -78.60 29.01
C LYS A 340 -67.19 -78.18 28.97
N ARG A 341 -67.99 -78.53 29.98
CA ARG A 341 -69.36 -78.03 30.14
C ARG A 341 -69.41 -76.52 30.32
N GLU A 342 -68.54 -75.93 31.12
CA GLU A 342 -68.44 -74.48 31.30
C GLU A 342 -68.02 -73.78 29.99
N ARG A 343 -67.10 -74.36 29.22
CA ARG A 343 -66.71 -73.87 27.89
C ARG A 343 -67.82 -74.04 26.86
N ASP A 344 -68.54 -75.16 26.86
CA ASP A 344 -69.66 -75.39 25.95
C ASP A 344 -70.87 -74.54 26.36
N GLU A 345 -71.12 -74.32 27.66
CA GLU A 345 -72.07 -73.33 28.15
C GLU A 345 -71.66 -71.92 27.76
N LEU A 346 -70.39 -71.55 27.89
CA LEU A 346 -69.91 -70.23 27.50
C LEU A 346 -70.00 -70.06 25.98
N LYS A 347 -69.69 -71.09 25.20
CA LYS A 347 -69.88 -71.12 23.75
C LYS A 347 -71.36 -71.01 23.39
N ASN A 348 -72.25 -71.71 24.10
CA ASN A 348 -73.69 -71.64 23.89
C ASN A 348 -74.28 -70.30 24.35
N ARG A 349 -73.77 -69.71 25.44
CA ARG A 349 -74.12 -68.36 25.90
C ARG A 349 -73.58 -67.31 24.96
N PHE A 350 -72.38 -67.46 24.44
CA PHE A 350 -71.83 -66.59 23.40
C PHE A 350 -72.65 -66.73 22.12
N THR A 351 -72.99 -67.94 21.68
CA THR A 351 -73.83 -68.15 20.49
C THR A 351 -75.25 -67.61 20.72
N ARG A 352 -75.84 -67.80 21.91
CA ARG A 352 -77.12 -67.19 22.30
C ARG A 352 -77.01 -65.67 22.40
N ALA A 353 -75.95 -65.13 22.97
CA ALA A 353 -75.73 -63.69 23.10
C ALA A 353 -75.45 -63.06 21.74
N VAL A 354 -74.74 -63.74 20.84
CA VAL A 354 -74.54 -63.32 19.45
C VAL A 354 -75.87 -63.39 18.70
N LEU A 355 -76.68 -64.44 18.88
CA LEU A 355 -78.03 -64.51 18.29
C LEU A 355 -79.00 -63.50 18.93
N GLU A 356 -78.91 -63.21 20.23
CA GLU A 356 -79.69 -62.18 20.92
C GLU A 356 -79.24 -60.79 20.49
N VAL A 357 -77.93 -60.56 20.32
CA VAL A 357 -77.39 -59.32 19.77
C VAL A 357 -77.76 -59.23 18.31
N GLN A 358 -77.73 -60.30 17.53
CA GLN A 358 -78.15 -60.29 16.13
C GLN A 358 -79.67 -60.10 16.02
N GLN A 359 -80.48 -60.67 16.91
CA GLN A 359 -81.92 -60.44 17.00
C GLN A 359 -82.24 -59.04 17.52
N LYS A 360 -81.55 -58.54 18.55
CA LYS A 360 -81.71 -57.18 19.07
C LYS A 360 -81.20 -56.16 18.08
N THR A 361 -80.13 -56.47 17.35
CA THR A 361 -79.60 -55.60 16.28
C THR A 361 -80.51 -55.69 15.08
N SER A 362 -81.06 -56.84 14.69
CA SER A 362 -82.07 -56.90 13.62
C SER A 362 -83.39 -56.23 14.05
N LEU A 363 -83.80 -56.35 15.32
CA LEU A 363 -84.95 -55.61 15.87
C LEU A 363 -84.64 -54.12 15.94
N LYS A 364 -83.42 -53.72 16.30
CA LYS A 364 -82.97 -52.34 16.40
C LYS A 364 -82.73 -51.76 15.01
N THR A 365 -82.32 -52.53 14.02
CA THR A 365 -82.24 -52.16 12.60
C THR A 365 -83.63 -52.09 12.02
N ALA A 366 -84.56 -52.99 12.38
CA ALA A 366 -85.97 -52.87 12.02
C ALA A 366 -86.64 -51.67 12.70
N LEU A 367 -86.32 -51.37 13.97
CA LEU A 367 -86.78 -50.18 14.71
C LEU A 367 -86.08 -48.92 14.24
N LEU A 368 -84.84 -49.00 13.75
CA LEU A 368 -84.09 -47.90 13.15
C LEU A 368 -84.56 -47.69 11.72
N GLU A 369 -84.95 -48.70 10.96
CA GLU A 369 -85.65 -48.58 9.68
C GLU A 369 -87.07 -48.04 9.89
N GLN A 370 -87.73 -48.41 10.99
CA GLN A 370 -89.03 -47.86 11.38
C GLN A 370 -88.90 -46.44 11.95
N ARG A 371 -87.82 -46.12 12.67
CA ARG A 371 -87.47 -44.75 13.11
C ARG A 371 -86.92 -43.90 11.98
N LEU A 372 -86.22 -44.46 10.99
CA LEU A 372 -85.80 -43.78 9.76
C LEU A 372 -87.04 -43.52 8.91
N LYS A 373 -87.95 -44.50 8.74
CA LYS A 373 -89.30 -44.25 8.20
C LYS A 373 -90.09 -43.21 9.00
N SER A 374 -89.83 -43.07 10.30
CA SER A 374 -90.51 -42.11 11.17
C SER A 374 -89.77 -40.77 11.34
N MET A 375 -88.53 -40.64 10.87
CA MET A 375 -87.66 -39.44 10.93
C MET A 375 -87.31 -38.89 9.53
N GLU A 376 -87.45 -39.69 8.46
CA GLU A 376 -87.56 -39.24 7.06
C GLU A 376 -88.91 -38.54 6.78
N GLY A 377 -89.74 -38.37 7.80
CA GLY A 377 -90.92 -37.52 7.74
C GLY A 377 -90.64 -36.03 7.92
N ARG A 378 -89.47 -35.62 8.46
CA ARG A 378 -89.14 -34.20 8.70
C ARG A 378 -87.63 -34.03 8.93
N THR A 379 -86.87 -33.64 7.91
CA THR A 379 -85.84 -32.58 7.96
C THR A 379 -85.11 -32.48 6.62
N MET A 380 -85.46 -31.45 5.84
CA MET A 380 -84.54 -30.85 4.88
C MET A 380 -83.65 -29.87 5.66
N VAL A 381 -82.34 -30.09 5.67
CA VAL A 381 -81.37 -29.02 5.96
C VAL A 381 -80.22 -29.12 4.93
N PRO A 382 -79.83 -28.03 4.24
CA PRO A 382 -78.90 -28.07 3.10
C PRO A 382 -77.43 -28.40 3.44
N ARG A 383 -76.70 -28.87 2.41
CA ARG A 383 -75.34 -29.46 2.40
C ARG A 383 -74.21 -28.65 3.05
N ASP A 384 -74.35 -27.33 3.20
CA ASP A 384 -73.22 -26.48 3.60
C ASP A 384 -72.85 -26.59 5.10
N MET A 385 -73.76 -27.10 5.94
CA MET A 385 -73.53 -27.25 7.39
C MET A 385 -72.72 -28.51 7.76
N GLN A 386 -72.68 -29.51 6.88
CA GLN A 386 -72.06 -30.82 7.15
C GLN A 386 -70.53 -30.79 7.02
N GLU A 387 -70.01 -29.92 6.17
CA GLU A 387 -68.58 -29.80 5.90
C GLU A 387 -67.86 -29.03 7.03
N LEU A 388 -68.55 -28.05 7.62
CA LEU A 388 -68.03 -27.25 8.74
C LEU A 388 -67.83 -28.07 10.03
N LEU A 389 -68.69 -29.05 10.29
CA LEU A 389 -68.59 -29.92 11.47
C LEU A 389 -67.37 -30.87 11.36
N LYS A 390 -67.12 -31.43 10.17
CA LYS A 390 -65.93 -32.26 9.92
C LYS A 390 -64.61 -31.51 10.08
N GLN A 391 -64.56 -30.24 9.64
CA GLN A 391 -63.37 -29.41 9.82
C GLN A 391 -63.11 -29.05 11.29
N LYS A 392 -64.16 -28.86 12.09
CA LYS A 392 -64.03 -28.55 13.53
C LYS A 392 -63.48 -29.75 14.31
N ASP A 393 -63.90 -30.97 13.99
CA ASP A 393 -63.45 -32.18 14.68
C ASP A 393 -61.97 -32.50 14.39
N THR A 394 -61.54 -32.34 13.14
CA THR A 394 -60.12 -32.50 12.77
C THR A 394 -59.21 -31.47 13.44
N HIS A 395 -59.68 -30.22 13.57
CA HIS A 395 -58.93 -29.19 14.27
C HIS A 395 -58.76 -29.46 15.78
N ILE A 396 -59.74 -30.12 16.41
CA ILE A 396 -59.66 -30.50 17.84
C ILE A 396 -58.60 -31.59 18.06
N GLU A 397 -58.43 -32.53 17.13
CA GLU A 397 -57.41 -33.57 17.22
C GLU A 397 -55.99 -33.01 17.10
N ASP A 398 -55.76 -32.09 16.17
CA ASP A 398 -54.44 -31.48 15.97
C ASP A 398 -54.01 -30.61 17.17
N LEU A 399 -54.93 -29.83 17.75
CA LEU A 399 -54.64 -29.04 18.96
C LEU A 399 -54.29 -29.90 20.18
N ARG A 400 -54.91 -31.09 20.31
CA ARG A 400 -54.57 -32.05 21.38
C ARG A 400 -53.17 -32.61 21.21
N TYR A 401 -52.76 -32.90 19.97
CA TYR A 401 -51.42 -33.38 19.67
C TYR A 401 -50.36 -32.31 19.96
N GLU A 402 -50.59 -31.05 19.58
CA GLU A 402 -49.66 -29.96 19.89
C GLU A 402 -49.52 -29.71 21.40
N ALA A 403 -50.61 -29.74 22.15
CA ALA A 403 -50.56 -29.57 23.61
C ALA A 403 -49.73 -30.67 24.29
N ALA A 404 -49.85 -31.93 23.84
CA ALA A 404 -49.06 -33.03 24.37
C ALA A 404 -47.56 -32.91 24.02
N ARG A 405 -47.25 -32.46 22.79
CA ARG A 405 -45.87 -32.20 22.35
C ARG A 405 -45.21 -31.08 23.17
N LEU A 406 -45.91 -29.98 23.41
CA LEU A 406 -45.43 -28.86 24.23
C LEU A 406 -45.18 -29.26 25.68
N LYS A 407 -46.07 -30.08 26.26
CA LYS A 407 -45.92 -30.60 27.62
C LYS A 407 -44.65 -31.44 27.79
N LYS A 408 -44.36 -32.33 26.83
CA LYS A 408 -43.11 -33.11 26.84
C LYS A 408 -41.86 -32.24 26.71
N ALA A 409 -41.89 -31.27 25.79
CA ALA A 409 -40.77 -30.35 25.60
C ALA A 409 -40.46 -29.53 26.88
N HIS A 410 -41.50 -29.10 27.60
CA HIS A 410 -41.35 -28.39 28.88
C HIS A 410 -40.68 -29.27 29.95
N ASP A 411 -41.14 -30.50 30.13
CA ASP A 411 -40.62 -31.39 31.17
C ASP A 411 -39.18 -31.86 30.87
N ASP A 412 -38.84 -32.10 29.59
CA ASP A 412 -37.48 -32.39 29.16
C ASP A 412 -36.54 -31.19 29.41
N LEU A 413 -36.99 -29.96 29.16
CA LEU A 413 -36.21 -28.74 29.41
C LEU A 413 -35.93 -28.54 30.90
N LEU A 414 -36.93 -28.76 31.76
CA LEU A 414 -36.75 -28.71 33.22
C LEU A 414 -35.68 -29.72 33.68
N ALA A 415 -35.73 -30.95 33.19
CA ALA A 415 -34.73 -31.97 33.54
C ALA A 415 -33.31 -31.57 33.08
N THR A 416 -33.16 -30.95 31.90
CA THR A 416 -31.85 -30.48 31.45
C THR A 416 -31.30 -29.32 32.28
N TYR A 417 -32.14 -28.38 32.72
CA TYR A 417 -31.71 -27.29 33.58
C TYR A 417 -31.37 -27.78 35.00
N GLU A 418 -32.16 -28.68 35.59
CA GLU A 418 -31.83 -29.32 36.88
C GLU A 418 -30.47 -30.03 36.80
N ALA A 419 -30.20 -30.79 35.73
CA ALA A 419 -28.92 -31.46 35.54
C ALA A 419 -27.74 -30.47 35.36
N LYS A 420 -27.97 -29.31 34.74
CA LYS A 420 -26.91 -28.31 34.50
C LYS A 420 -26.62 -27.46 35.74
N LEU A 421 -27.64 -27.12 36.53
CA LEU A 421 -27.49 -26.45 37.83
C LEU A 421 -26.77 -27.35 38.83
N ALA A 422 -27.11 -28.65 38.88
CA ALA A 422 -26.39 -29.64 39.68
C ALA A 422 -24.90 -29.74 39.32
N LYS A 423 -24.55 -29.66 38.01
CA LYS A 423 -23.14 -29.65 37.56
C LYS A 423 -22.36 -28.40 37.96
N LEU A 424 -23.03 -27.25 38.14
CA LEU A 424 -22.40 -26.01 38.60
C LEU A 424 -22.31 -25.92 40.13
N GLY A 425 -22.69 -26.99 40.84
CA GLY A 425 -22.57 -27.08 42.29
C GLY A 425 -23.70 -26.42 43.06
N ILE A 426 -24.81 -26.03 42.41
CA ILE A 426 -26.01 -25.50 43.07
C ILE A 426 -27.02 -26.66 43.20
N PRO A 427 -27.28 -27.17 44.42
CA PRO A 427 -28.27 -28.22 44.65
C PRO A 427 -29.69 -27.70 44.38
N ALA A 428 -30.57 -28.59 43.89
CA ALA A 428 -31.96 -28.22 43.55
C ALA A 428 -32.76 -27.68 44.74
N GLU A 429 -32.37 -28.00 45.99
CA GLU A 429 -33.00 -27.47 47.20
C GLU A 429 -32.64 -26.00 47.50
N GLU A 430 -31.55 -25.46 46.92
CA GLU A 430 -31.11 -24.07 47.14
C GLU A 430 -31.77 -23.06 46.17
N LEU A 431 -32.55 -23.52 45.17
CA LEU A 431 -33.20 -22.64 44.18
C LEU A 431 -34.35 -21.78 44.73
N GLY A 432 -34.87 -22.10 45.92
CA GLY A 432 -35.95 -21.33 46.56
C GLY A 432 -37.35 -21.46 45.92
N PHE A 433 -37.51 -22.21 44.82
CA PHE A 433 -38.81 -22.57 44.23
C PHE A 433 -38.76 -23.96 43.58
N LYS A 434 -39.91 -24.65 43.50
CA LYS A 434 -40.07 -25.92 42.76
C LYS A 434 -40.78 -25.66 41.43
N PRO A 435 -40.18 -25.97 40.27
CA PRO A 435 -40.85 -25.85 38.98
C PRO A 435 -42.10 -26.73 38.93
N LEU A 436 -43.23 -26.18 38.46
CA LEU A 436 -44.49 -26.92 38.37
C LEU A 436 -44.43 -27.89 37.17
N LYS A 437 -44.39 -29.20 37.43
CA LYS A 437 -44.55 -30.22 36.38
C LYS A 437 -46.02 -30.30 35.97
N ALA A 438 -46.29 -30.45 34.68
CA ALA A 438 -47.66 -30.38 34.18
C ALA A 438 -48.48 -31.62 34.63
N VAL A 439 -49.50 -31.40 35.46
CA VAL A 439 -50.35 -32.46 36.04
C VAL A 439 -51.29 -33.07 34.96
N GLU A 440 -51.62 -34.35 35.08
CA GLU A 440 -52.59 -35.05 34.22
C GLU A 440 -54.02 -34.56 34.50
N VAL A 441 -54.75 -34.19 33.44
CA VAL A 441 -56.17 -33.80 33.53
C VAL A 441 -57.02 -35.02 33.18
N ALA A 442 -57.89 -35.44 34.10
CA ALA A 442 -58.76 -36.60 33.94
C ALA A 442 -59.62 -36.51 32.66
N GLY A 443 -59.55 -37.54 31.81
CA GLY A 443 -60.28 -37.62 30.53
C GLY A 443 -59.42 -37.46 29.27
N LEU A 444 -58.12 -37.17 29.40
CA LEU A 444 -57.14 -37.24 28.32
C LEU A 444 -56.13 -38.35 28.64
N ASN A 445 -56.37 -39.56 28.13
CA ASN A 445 -55.40 -40.66 28.26
C ASN A 445 -54.08 -40.26 27.59
N PRO A 446 -52.92 -40.48 28.25
CA PRO A 446 -51.61 -40.22 27.68
C PRO A 446 -51.27 -41.31 26.65
N VAL A 447 -51.69 -41.13 25.40
CA VAL A 447 -51.35 -42.03 24.28
C VAL A 447 -50.03 -41.60 23.65
N ILE A 448 -48.93 -41.50 24.39
CA ILE A 448 -47.60 -41.25 23.79
C ILE A 448 -46.50 -41.92 24.61
N GLY A 449 -45.80 -42.88 23.99
CA GLY A 449 -44.66 -43.59 24.57
C GLY A 449 -43.50 -42.67 24.96
N GLN A 450 -42.90 -42.94 26.13
CA GLN A 450 -41.72 -42.25 26.65
C GLN A 450 -40.45 -42.74 25.94
N GLY A 451 -40.21 -42.25 24.72
CA GLY A 451 -38.91 -42.41 24.04
C GLY A 451 -37.90 -41.31 24.45
N PRO A 452 -36.60 -41.62 24.57
CA PRO A 452 -35.56 -40.67 24.99
C PRO A 452 -35.36 -39.56 23.95
N ALA A 453 -35.28 -38.31 24.41
CA ALA A 453 -34.96 -37.09 23.66
C ALA A 453 -35.84 -36.81 22.41
N GLY A 454 -36.92 -36.03 22.59
CA GLY A 454 -37.44 -35.17 21.52
C GLY A 454 -38.30 -35.78 20.40
N LEU A 455 -38.56 -37.09 20.39
CA LEU A 455 -39.54 -37.69 19.46
C LEU A 455 -40.90 -37.94 20.14
N VAL A 456 -41.96 -37.45 19.49
CA VAL A 456 -43.38 -37.71 19.78
C VAL A 456 -43.98 -38.28 18.50
N THR A 457 -44.10 -39.60 18.41
CA THR A 457 -44.68 -40.27 17.23
C THR A 457 -46.20 -40.29 17.36
N LYS A 458 -46.94 -39.85 16.33
CA LYS A 458 -48.37 -40.21 16.18
C LYS A 458 -48.41 -41.73 15.96
N GLU A 459 -49.04 -42.49 16.84
CA GLU A 459 -49.42 -43.86 16.48
C GLU A 459 -50.52 -43.78 15.42
N GLN A 460 -50.24 -44.32 14.24
CA GLN A 460 -51.25 -44.55 13.22
C GLN A 460 -51.92 -45.88 13.52
N PHE A 461 -53.22 -45.86 13.82
CA PHE A 461 -54.13 -46.99 13.62
C PHE A 461 -55.18 -46.59 12.59
#